data_AF-A0A7K8V147-F1
#
_entry.id   AF-A0A7K8V147-F1
#
_cell.length_a   1.000
_cell.length_b   1.000
_cell.length_c   1.000
_cell.angle_alpha   90.00
_cell.angle_beta   90.00
_cell.angle_gamma   90.00
#
_symmetry.space_group_name_H-M   'P 1'
#
loop_
_entity.id
_entity.type
_entity.pdbx_description
1 polymer ?
#
loop_
_entity_poly.entity_id
_entity_poly.type
_entity_poly.pdbx_seq_one_letter_code
_entity_poly.pdbx_strand_id
1 'polypeptide(L)'
;MASSIGNEKSVNPVLRISQLDALELNKALEQLVWSQFTSCFHGFKPGVLAHFEPEVKAFLWLVLWRFTVYSKNATVGQAILNIQYKNNLSQTEKYQSLSKQQKLWYLIFTVGGRWLEERCYDLFSNRQLQSFCKIKGYINFGAGLLKLCGLLNFLIFLQKGTFATLTERILGIRSVFCKPQSVRQVGFEYMNRELLWHGFAEFLIYLLPLINLQKLKLTISSWCLPIAGLSNSENTLAAHCKECSLCGEWPTMPHTVGCSHVFCYYCIKSNYLFDMYFTCPKCGSEVHGLQPLKYKIEMTEL
;
A
#
# COMPACT_ATOMS: atom_id res chain seq x y z
N MET A 1 -7.38 46.21 21.68
CA MET A 1 -7.48 46.54 20.25
C MET A 1 -6.22 46.02 19.56
N ALA A 2 -6.29 44.87 18.93
CA ALA A 2 -5.20 44.32 18.13
C ALA A 2 -5.73 44.15 16.70
N SER A 3 -5.29 45.08 15.83
CA SER A 3 -5.58 45.08 14.40
C SER A 3 -4.83 43.93 13.73
N SER A 4 -5.53 42.84 13.38
CA SER A 4 -4.98 41.85 12.46
C SER A 4 -5.08 42.43 11.04
N ILE A 5 -4.02 43.13 10.65
CA ILE A 5 -3.77 43.63 9.31
C ILE A 5 -3.88 42.46 8.32
N GLY A 6 -4.70 42.66 7.29
CA GLY A 6 -5.04 41.65 6.30
C GLY A 6 -3.80 41.07 5.66
N ASN A 7 -3.64 39.75 5.80
CA ASN A 7 -2.63 38.99 5.09
C ASN A 7 -2.97 39.04 3.59
N GLU A 8 -2.25 39.85 2.83
CA GLU A 8 -2.35 39.96 1.38
C GLU A 8 -2.05 38.58 0.78
N LYS A 9 -3.12 37.86 0.40
CA LYS A 9 -3.03 36.50 -0.12
C LYS A 9 -2.46 36.53 -1.52
N SER A 10 -1.13 36.51 -1.63
CA SER A 10 -0.46 36.10 -2.85
C SER A 10 -0.99 34.72 -3.26
N VAL A 11 -1.52 34.64 -4.47
CA VAL A 11 -2.16 33.44 -4.98
C VAL A 11 -1.07 32.45 -5.40
N ASN A 12 -0.84 31.44 -4.56
CA ASN A 12 0.12 30.39 -4.87
C ASN A 12 -0.44 29.50 -6.01
N PRO A 13 0.33 29.32 -7.10
CA PRO A 13 -0.07 28.44 -8.19
C PRO A 13 -0.11 26.98 -7.71
N VAL A 14 -1.11 26.22 -8.19
CA VAL A 14 -1.25 24.80 -7.85
C VAL A 14 -0.28 23.96 -8.65
N LEU A 15 0.36 22.99 -7.99
CA LEU A 15 1.21 21.99 -8.64
C LEU A 15 0.42 21.22 -9.71
N ARG A 16 1.05 20.96 -10.86
CA ARG A 16 0.42 20.23 -11.97
C ARG A 16 -0.13 18.89 -11.50
N ILE A 17 0.69 18.13 -10.76
CA ILE A 17 0.31 16.81 -10.26
C ILE A 17 -0.95 16.87 -9.40
N SER A 18 -1.06 17.84 -8.49
CA SER A 18 -2.23 18.00 -7.63
C SER A 18 -3.50 18.36 -8.40
N GLN A 19 -3.37 19.06 -9.54
CA GLN A 19 -4.51 19.31 -10.43
C GLN A 19 -4.97 18.03 -11.14
N LEU A 20 -4.03 17.20 -11.62
CA LEU A 20 -4.37 15.90 -12.21
C LEU A 20 -4.96 14.95 -11.17
N ASP A 21 -4.36 14.87 -9.97
CA ASP A 21 -4.84 14.05 -8.86
C ASP A 21 -6.27 14.44 -8.48
N ALA A 22 -6.59 15.73 -8.48
CA ALA A 22 -7.95 16.21 -8.21
C ALA A 22 -8.95 15.70 -9.26
N LEU A 23 -8.56 15.68 -10.54
CA LEU A 23 -9.40 15.17 -11.63
C LEU A 23 -9.59 13.66 -11.54
N GLU A 24 -8.54 12.92 -11.21
CA GLU A 24 -8.61 11.47 -11.07
C GLU A 24 -9.44 11.07 -9.85
N LEU A 25 -9.29 11.79 -8.74
CA LEU A 25 -10.10 11.60 -7.54
C LEU A 25 -11.60 11.83 -7.81
N ASN A 26 -11.94 12.82 -8.64
CA ASN A 26 -13.33 13.03 -9.07
C ASN A 26 -13.88 11.83 -9.86
N LYS A 27 -13.09 11.21 -10.75
CA LYS A 27 -13.51 10.01 -11.48
C LYS A 27 -13.66 8.80 -10.56
N ALA A 28 -12.71 8.61 -9.64
CA ALA A 28 -12.77 7.52 -8.67
C ALA A 28 -14.02 7.65 -7.76
N LEU A 29 -14.35 8.87 -7.33
CA LEU A 29 -15.57 9.14 -6.57
C LEU A 29 -16.84 8.83 -7.38
N GLU A 30 -16.88 9.24 -8.66
CA GLU A 30 -17.98 8.93 -9.57
C GLU A 30 -18.18 7.41 -9.71
N GLN A 31 -17.09 6.66 -9.92
CA GLN A 31 -17.10 5.19 -10.01
C GLN A 31 -17.55 4.52 -8.70
N LEU A 32 -17.10 5.04 -7.55
CA LEU A 32 -17.49 4.51 -6.25
C LEU A 32 -18.97 4.74 -6.00
N VAL A 33 -19.48 5.96 -6.21
CA VAL A 33 -20.91 6.25 -6.01
C VAL A 33 -21.76 5.41 -6.97
N TRP A 34 -21.34 5.27 -8.23
CA TRP A 34 -22.07 4.46 -9.21
C TRP A 34 -22.07 2.97 -8.88
N SER A 35 -20.94 2.43 -8.42
CA SER A 35 -20.86 1.00 -8.05
C SER A 35 -21.73 0.69 -6.83
N GLN A 36 -21.76 1.57 -5.82
CA GLN A 36 -22.65 1.44 -4.67
C GLN A 36 -24.13 1.60 -5.08
N PHE A 37 -24.43 2.58 -5.94
CA PHE A 37 -25.78 2.79 -6.46
C PHE A 37 -26.27 1.54 -7.20
N THR A 38 -25.51 1.04 -8.18
CA THR A 38 -25.86 -0.17 -8.94
C THR A 38 -26.01 -1.38 -8.02
N SER A 39 -25.19 -1.46 -6.96
CA SER A 39 -25.28 -2.55 -5.98
C SER A 39 -26.61 -2.60 -5.24
N CYS A 40 -27.22 -1.45 -4.95
CA CYS A 40 -28.57 -1.38 -4.38
C CYS A 40 -29.66 -1.84 -5.37
N PHE A 41 -29.40 -1.81 -6.69
CA PHE A 41 -30.37 -2.12 -7.73
C PHE A 41 -30.16 -3.47 -8.44
N HIS A 42 -29.27 -4.34 -7.92
CA HIS A 42 -29.01 -5.69 -8.51
C HIS A 42 -30.25 -6.56 -8.66
N GLY A 43 -31.32 -6.33 -7.89
CA GLY A 43 -32.57 -7.10 -7.95
C GLY A 43 -33.56 -6.68 -9.06
N PHE A 44 -33.30 -5.59 -9.80
CA PHE A 44 -34.20 -5.10 -10.84
C PHE A 44 -33.87 -5.67 -12.22
N LYS A 45 -34.87 -5.71 -13.11
CA LYS A 45 -34.70 -6.24 -14.48
C LYS A 45 -33.53 -5.53 -15.20
N PRO A 46 -32.55 -6.28 -15.74
CA PRO A 46 -31.44 -5.70 -16.49
C PRO A 46 -32.00 -5.08 -17.78
N GLY A 47 -31.94 -3.75 -17.90
CA GLY A 47 -32.39 -3.02 -19.09
C GLY A 47 -33.05 -1.68 -18.78
N VAL A 48 -33.88 -1.60 -17.73
CA VAL A 48 -34.49 -0.32 -17.32
C VAL A 48 -33.42 0.60 -16.74
N LEU A 49 -32.54 0.06 -15.88
CA LEU A 49 -31.45 0.83 -15.28
C LEU A 49 -30.47 1.37 -16.31
N ALA A 50 -30.15 0.58 -17.34
CA ALA A 50 -29.23 0.98 -18.41
C ALA A 50 -29.78 2.16 -19.24
N HIS A 51 -31.11 2.25 -19.42
CA HIS A 51 -31.70 3.38 -20.15
C HIS A 51 -31.67 4.70 -19.35
N PHE A 52 -31.85 4.62 -18.02
CA PHE A 52 -31.86 5.79 -17.14
C PHE A 52 -30.49 6.13 -16.56
N GLU A 53 -29.48 5.29 -16.74
CA GLU A 53 -28.10 5.51 -16.30
C GLU A 53 -27.56 6.92 -16.59
N PRO A 54 -27.60 7.44 -17.83
CA PRO A 54 -27.07 8.78 -18.12
C PRO A 54 -27.84 9.89 -17.39
N GLU A 55 -29.16 9.75 -17.22
CA GLU A 55 -30.00 10.72 -16.52
C GLU A 55 -29.69 10.74 -15.02
N VAL A 56 -29.53 9.57 -14.41
CA VAL A 56 -29.20 9.44 -12.98
C VAL A 56 -27.79 9.97 -12.70
N LYS A 57 -26.81 9.65 -13.56
CA LYS A 57 -25.46 10.20 -13.47
C LYS A 57 -25.46 11.72 -13.59
N ALA A 58 -26.19 12.28 -14.56
CA ALA A 58 -26.30 13.73 -14.73
C ALA A 58 -26.95 14.39 -13.51
N PHE A 59 -28.01 13.79 -12.95
CA PHE A 59 -28.66 14.27 -11.73
C PHE A 59 -27.71 14.27 -10.53
N LEU A 60 -26.99 13.17 -10.30
CA LEU A 60 -25.98 13.07 -9.25
C LEU A 60 -24.92 14.17 -9.37
N TRP A 61 -24.41 14.39 -10.59
CA TRP A 61 -23.43 15.44 -10.86
C TRP A 61 -24.00 16.84 -10.63
N LEU A 62 -25.27 17.09 -10.96
CA LEU A 62 -25.96 18.35 -10.67
C LEU A 62 -26.05 18.58 -9.15
N VAL A 63 -26.42 17.57 -8.38
CA VAL A 63 -26.45 17.63 -6.91
C VAL A 63 -25.06 17.92 -6.36
N LEU A 64 -24.03 17.18 -6.80
CA LEU A 64 -22.65 17.42 -6.38
C LEU A 64 -22.20 18.84 -6.72
N TRP A 65 -22.47 19.33 -7.93
CA TRP A 65 -22.13 20.69 -8.35
C TRP A 65 -22.82 21.74 -7.46
N ARG A 66 -24.10 21.53 -7.12
CA ARG A 66 -24.89 22.45 -6.28
C ARG A 66 -24.34 22.57 -4.86
N PHE A 67 -23.77 21.50 -4.31
CA PHE A 67 -23.19 21.52 -2.96
C PHE A 67 -21.70 21.88 -2.93
N THR A 68 -20.95 21.59 -4.01
CA THR A 68 -19.49 21.80 -4.05
C THR A 68 -19.11 23.05 -4.83
N VAL A 69 -19.28 23.05 -6.16
CA VAL A 69 -18.84 24.15 -7.03
C VAL A 69 -19.63 25.43 -6.76
N TYR A 70 -20.95 25.33 -6.54
CA TYR A 70 -21.76 26.51 -6.27
C TYR A 70 -21.41 27.17 -4.92
N SER A 71 -21.30 26.37 -3.85
CA SER A 71 -21.08 26.86 -2.48
C SER A 71 -19.60 27.13 -2.15
N LYS A 72 -18.69 26.22 -2.54
CA LYS A 72 -17.26 26.25 -2.16
C LYS A 72 -16.32 26.63 -3.30
N ASN A 73 -16.82 26.89 -4.52
CA ASN A 73 -16.02 27.16 -5.71
C ASN A 73 -14.97 26.07 -5.99
N ALA A 74 -15.21 24.82 -5.61
CA ALA A 74 -14.28 23.71 -5.80
C ALA A 74 -15.06 22.44 -6.16
N THR A 75 -14.48 21.56 -6.97
CA THR A 75 -14.98 20.18 -7.11
C THR A 75 -14.67 19.36 -5.85
N VAL A 76 -15.29 18.18 -5.71
CA VAL A 76 -15.07 17.32 -4.54
C VAL A 76 -13.59 16.97 -4.37
N GLY A 77 -12.94 16.49 -5.45
CA GLY A 77 -11.53 16.12 -5.43
C GLY A 77 -10.60 17.30 -5.14
N GLN A 78 -10.93 18.48 -5.68
CA GLN A 78 -10.20 19.71 -5.36
C GLN A 78 -10.38 20.12 -3.89
N ALA A 79 -11.59 19.99 -3.34
CA ALA A 79 -11.84 20.32 -1.94
C ALA A 79 -11.03 19.45 -0.98
N ILE A 80 -10.87 18.15 -1.29
CA ILE A 80 -10.02 17.22 -0.53
C ILE A 80 -8.55 17.67 -0.56
N LEU A 81 -8.06 18.13 -1.71
CA LEU A 81 -6.69 18.61 -1.90
C LEU A 81 -6.49 20.09 -1.51
N ASN A 82 -7.46 20.73 -0.86
CA ASN A 82 -7.45 22.16 -0.52
C ASN A 82 -7.20 23.08 -1.73
N ILE A 83 -7.75 22.72 -2.88
CA ILE A 83 -7.74 23.49 -4.13
C ILE A 83 -9.12 24.12 -4.35
N GLN A 84 -9.15 25.35 -4.87
CA GLN A 84 -10.34 26.11 -5.24
C GLN A 84 -10.17 26.75 -6.61
N TYR A 85 -11.29 27.03 -7.25
CA TYR A 85 -11.33 27.76 -8.49
C TYR A 85 -11.29 29.28 -8.25
N LYS A 86 -10.51 29.97 -9.08
CA LYS A 86 -10.38 31.43 -9.18
C LYS A 86 -10.76 31.86 -10.59
N ASN A 87 -11.42 33.00 -10.71
CA ASN A 87 -11.66 33.64 -12.00
C ASN A 87 -10.36 34.29 -12.54
N ASN A 88 -9.95 33.94 -13.76
CA ASN A 88 -8.74 34.47 -14.40
C ASN A 88 -9.01 35.67 -15.34
N LEU A 89 -10.28 36.01 -15.61
CA LEU A 89 -10.65 37.13 -16.50
C LEU A 89 -10.34 38.50 -15.90
N SER A 90 -10.47 38.63 -14.59
CA SER A 90 -10.02 39.78 -13.82
C SER A 90 -8.54 39.57 -13.50
N GLN A 91 -7.65 40.26 -14.20
CA GLN A 91 -6.19 40.17 -14.08
C GLN A 91 -5.64 40.72 -12.74
N THR A 92 -6.46 40.67 -11.68
CA THR A 92 -6.16 41.16 -10.35
C THR A 92 -5.46 40.06 -9.54
N GLU A 93 -4.40 40.42 -8.84
CA GLU A 93 -3.65 39.49 -7.96
C GLU A 93 -4.52 38.94 -6.82
N LYS A 94 -5.54 39.71 -6.41
CA LYS A 94 -6.52 39.34 -5.38
C LYS A 94 -7.39 38.15 -5.80
N TYR A 95 -7.78 37.33 -4.82
CA TYR A 95 -8.71 36.22 -5.04
C TYR A 95 -10.10 36.76 -5.40
N GLN A 96 -10.67 36.27 -6.51
CA GLN A 96 -12.02 36.59 -6.92
C GLN A 96 -12.78 35.29 -7.22
N SER A 97 -13.96 35.16 -6.59
CA SER A 97 -14.86 34.02 -6.77
C SER A 97 -15.40 33.96 -8.20
N LEU A 98 -15.80 32.77 -8.64
CA LEU A 98 -16.36 32.55 -9.98
C LEU A 98 -17.67 33.33 -10.17
N SER A 99 -17.83 33.92 -11.36
CA SER A 99 -19.09 34.54 -11.78
C SER A 99 -20.21 33.50 -11.84
N LYS A 100 -21.45 33.90 -11.54
CA LYS A 100 -22.64 33.04 -11.65
C LYS A 100 -22.78 32.44 -13.05
N GLN A 101 -22.45 33.23 -14.09
CA GLN A 101 -22.47 32.77 -15.47
C GLN A 101 -21.37 31.73 -15.75
N GLN A 102 -20.15 31.95 -15.27
CA GLN A 102 -19.06 30.98 -15.41
C GLN A 102 -19.40 29.65 -14.72
N LYS A 103 -20.01 29.71 -13.53
CA LYS A 103 -20.48 28.50 -12.83
C LYS A 103 -21.52 27.74 -13.65
N LEU A 104 -22.48 28.45 -14.24
CA LEU A 104 -23.53 27.86 -15.06
C LEU A 104 -22.96 27.25 -16.35
N TRP A 105 -22.12 27.98 -17.08
CA TRP A 105 -21.46 27.46 -18.28
C TRP A 105 -20.57 26.26 -17.97
N TYR A 106 -19.86 26.28 -16.84
CA TYR A 106 -19.07 25.13 -16.40
C TYR A 106 -19.96 23.90 -16.18
N LEU A 107 -21.10 24.05 -15.52
CA LEU A 107 -22.08 22.96 -15.35
C LEU A 107 -22.57 22.44 -16.70
N ILE A 108 -22.98 23.34 -17.61
CA ILE A 108 -23.50 22.97 -18.93
C ILE A 108 -22.45 22.20 -19.73
N PHE A 109 -21.21 22.67 -19.78
CA PHE A 109 -20.15 21.99 -20.53
C PHE A 109 -19.72 20.66 -19.91
N THR A 110 -19.66 20.56 -18.57
CA THR A 110 -19.17 19.34 -17.90
C THR A 110 -20.24 18.27 -17.77
N VAL A 111 -21.43 18.63 -17.27
CA VAL A 111 -22.54 17.70 -17.05
C VAL A 111 -23.34 17.52 -18.33
N GLY A 112 -23.74 18.63 -18.96
CA GLY A 112 -24.50 18.59 -20.21
C GLY A 112 -23.68 18.00 -21.37
N GLY A 113 -22.38 18.30 -21.45
CA GLY A 113 -21.49 17.72 -22.46
C GLY A 113 -21.37 16.19 -22.35
N ARG A 114 -21.15 15.67 -21.13
CA ARG A 114 -21.08 14.21 -20.88
C ARG A 114 -22.41 13.51 -21.15
N TRP A 115 -23.50 14.07 -20.64
CA TRP A 115 -24.84 13.55 -20.88
C TRP A 115 -25.18 13.53 -22.37
N LEU A 116 -24.83 14.58 -23.11
CA LEU A 116 -25.07 14.67 -24.54
C LEU A 116 -24.20 13.67 -25.32
N GLU A 117 -22.94 13.46 -24.94
CA GLU A 117 -22.08 12.44 -25.57
C GLU A 117 -22.68 11.03 -25.42
N GLU A 118 -23.12 10.66 -24.22
CA GLU A 118 -23.77 9.37 -23.95
C GLU A 118 -25.11 9.25 -24.69
N ARG A 119 -25.96 10.28 -24.61
CA ARG A 119 -27.30 10.24 -25.21
C ARG A 119 -27.29 10.34 -26.73
N CYS A 120 -26.36 11.11 -27.31
CA CYS A 120 -26.20 11.19 -28.76
C CYS A 120 -25.79 9.85 -29.36
N TYR A 121 -24.95 9.06 -28.68
CA TYR A 121 -24.58 7.74 -29.17
C TYR A 121 -25.81 6.82 -29.27
N ASP A 122 -26.64 6.79 -28.22
CA ASP A 122 -27.87 5.98 -28.19
C ASP A 122 -28.92 6.45 -29.20
N LEU A 123 -29.20 7.75 -29.25
CA LEU A 123 -30.19 8.33 -30.16
C LEU A 123 -29.77 8.18 -31.63
N PHE A 124 -28.48 8.30 -31.91
CA PHE A 124 -27.94 8.18 -33.26
C PHE A 124 -27.89 6.71 -33.72
N SER A 125 -27.64 5.77 -32.81
CA SER A 125 -27.63 4.33 -33.12
C SER A 125 -29.04 3.80 -33.42
N ASN A 126 -30.06 4.26 -32.67
CA ASN A 126 -31.42 3.70 -32.78
C ASN A 126 -32.28 4.26 -33.93
N ARG A 127 -31.90 5.39 -34.55
CA ARG A 127 -32.67 5.99 -35.67
C ARG A 127 -31.94 5.83 -37.00
N GLN A 128 -32.15 4.68 -37.62
CA GLN A 128 -31.72 4.33 -38.97
C GLN A 128 -32.53 5.06 -40.05
N LEU A 129 -32.52 6.40 -40.05
CA LEU A 129 -33.08 7.21 -41.14
C LEU A 129 -31.96 7.63 -42.11
N GLN A 130 -32.13 7.26 -43.37
CA GLN A 130 -31.17 7.37 -44.48
C GLN A 130 -30.61 8.79 -44.73
N SER A 131 -31.29 9.84 -44.24
CA SER A 131 -30.87 11.25 -44.34
C SER A 131 -29.83 11.69 -43.32
N PHE A 132 -29.58 10.93 -42.24
CA PHE A 132 -28.64 11.31 -41.17
C PHE A 132 -27.19 10.87 -41.41
N CYS A 133 -26.88 10.16 -42.49
CA CYS A 133 -25.50 9.73 -42.78
C CYS A 133 -24.53 10.91 -42.96
N LYS A 134 -24.98 12.02 -43.56
CA LYS A 134 -24.15 13.24 -43.71
C LYS A 134 -23.92 13.92 -42.36
N ILE A 135 -24.98 14.01 -41.54
CA ILE A 135 -24.93 14.62 -40.20
C ILE A 135 -24.04 13.78 -39.26
N LYS A 136 -24.06 12.44 -39.39
CA LYS A 136 -23.14 11.53 -38.69
C LYS A 136 -21.67 11.91 -38.92
N GLY A 137 -21.32 12.18 -40.18
CA GLY A 137 -19.97 12.56 -40.56
C GLY A 137 -19.53 13.85 -39.88
N TYR A 138 -20.38 14.87 -39.88
CA TYR A 138 -20.10 16.15 -39.22
C TYR A 138 -20.03 16.02 -37.69
N ILE A 139 -20.90 15.24 -37.07
CA ILE A 139 -20.88 15.00 -35.61
C ILE A 139 -19.60 14.24 -35.22
N ASN A 140 -19.26 13.18 -35.94
CA ASN A 140 -18.04 12.41 -35.69
C ASN A 140 -16.78 13.25 -35.93
N PHE A 141 -16.76 14.07 -36.97
CA PHE A 141 -15.67 15.00 -37.23
C PHE A 141 -15.56 16.05 -36.12
N GLY A 142 -16.68 16.63 -35.69
CA GLY A 142 -16.73 17.58 -34.58
C GLY A 142 -16.27 16.96 -33.26
N ALA A 143 -16.69 15.73 -32.97
CA ALA A 143 -16.23 14.97 -31.80
C ALA A 143 -14.72 14.70 -31.89
N GLY A 144 -14.21 14.28 -33.05
CA GLY A 144 -12.78 14.12 -33.30
C GLY A 144 -11.98 15.41 -33.10
N LEU A 145 -12.48 16.53 -33.61
CA LEU A 145 -11.89 17.85 -33.43
C LEU A 145 -11.87 18.27 -31.95
N LEU A 146 -12.95 18.02 -31.20
CA LEU A 146 -13.01 18.29 -29.76
C LEU A 146 -11.99 17.45 -28.98
N LYS A 147 -11.84 16.16 -29.29
CA LYS A 147 -10.81 15.31 -28.67
C LYS A 147 -9.40 15.79 -29.03
N LEU A 148 -9.16 16.21 -30.28
CA LEU A 148 -7.88 16.81 -30.70
C LEU A 148 -7.59 18.11 -29.93
N CYS A 149 -8.57 19.02 -29.82
CA CYS A 149 -8.43 20.24 -29.03
C CYS A 149 -8.20 19.92 -27.54
N GLY A 150 -8.82 18.87 -27.00
CA GLY A 150 -8.57 18.36 -25.66
C GLY A 150 -7.13 17.88 -25.47
N LEU A 151 -6.59 17.14 -26.44
CA LEU A 151 -5.21 16.66 -26.45
C LEU A 151 -4.21 17.84 -26.54
N LEU A 152 -4.45 18.79 -27.44
CA LEU A 152 -3.63 20.01 -27.53
C LEU A 152 -3.69 20.83 -26.23
N ASN A 153 -4.87 20.95 -25.61
CA ASN A 153 -5.01 21.59 -24.31
C ASN A 153 -4.15 20.89 -23.25
N PHE A 154 -4.19 19.55 -23.21
CA PHE A 154 -3.40 18.74 -22.30
C PHE A 154 -1.89 18.89 -22.52
N LEU A 155 -1.41 18.91 -23.76
CA LEU A 155 0.01 19.16 -24.07
C LEU A 155 0.46 20.55 -23.60
N ILE A 156 -0.34 21.59 -23.87
CA ILE A 156 -0.06 22.95 -23.39
C ILE A 156 -0.12 23.00 -21.86
N PHE A 157 -1.01 22.23 -21.23
CA PHE A 157 -1.09 22.11 -19.78
C PHE A 157 0.15 21.43 -19.18
N LEU A 158 0.70 20.38 -19.81
CA LEU A 158 1.94 19.76 -19.36
C LEU A 158 3.12 20.75 -19.38
N GLN A 159 3.14 21.70 -20.31
CA GLN A 159 4.17 22.74 -20.40
C GLN A 159 3.93 23.89 -19.42
N LYS A 160 2.72 24.48 -19.39
CA LYS A 160 2.40 25.70 -18.62
C LYS A 160 1.84 25.43 -17.22
N GLY A 161 1.02 24.39 -17.07
CA GLY A 161 0.43 23.98 -15.79
C GLY A 161 -0.74 24.84 -15.27
N THR A 162 -1.38 25.64 -16.13
CA THR A 162 -2.39 26.61 -15.69
C THR A 162 -3.83 26.12 -15.74
N PHE A 163 -4.22 25.40 -16.79
CA PHE A 163 -5.59 24.93 -17.02
C PHE A 163 -5.59 23.44 -17.35
N ALA A 164 -6.18 22.60 -16.49
CA ALA A 164 -6.13 21.16 -16.65
C ALA A 164 -7.09 20.66 -17.74
N THR A 165 -8.27 21.28 -17.86
CA THR A 165 -9.28 20.90 -18.87
C THR A 165 -9.52 22.00 -19.91
N LEU A 166 -10.01 21.59 -21.09
CA LEU A 166 -10.35 22.53 -22.16
C LEU A 166 -11.52 23.46 -21.76
N THR A 167 -12.48 22.94 -20.99
CA THR A 167 -13.60 23.70 -20.44
C THR A 167 -13.12 24.78 -19.48
N GLU A 168 -12.15 24.48 -18.61
CA GLU A 168 -11.51 25.46 -17.73
C GLU A 168 -10.78 26.55 -18.53
N ARG A 169 -10.11 26.19 -19.64
CA ARG A 169 -9.42 27.15 -20.51
C ARG A 169 -10.39 28.10 -21.20
N ILE A 170 -11.48 27.59 -21.76
CA ILE A 170 -12.49 28.40 -22.47
C ILE A 170 -13.17 29.36 -21.48
N LEU A 171 -13.49 28.89 -20.27
CA LEU A 171 -14.17 29.70 -19.26
C LEU A 171 -13.25 30.62 -18.46
N GLY A 172 -11.92 30.47 -18.63
CA GLY A 172 -10.92 31.23 -17.87
C GLY A 172 -10.93 30.91 -16.38
N ILE A 173 -11.13 29.64 -16.02
CA ILE A 173 -11.20 29.18 -14.63
C ILE A 173 -9.84 28.58 -14.24
N ARG A 174 -9.17 29.15 -13.23
CA ARG A 174 -7.86 28.70 -12.77
C ARG A 174 -7.97 28.00 -11.42
N SER A 175 -7.20 26.93 -11.22
CA SER A 175 -7.08 26.26 -9.92
C SER A 175 -6.01 26.94 -9.05
N VAL A 176 -6.36 27.20 -7.79
CA VAL A 176 -5.57 27.95 -6.79
C VAL A 176 -5.68 27.25 -5.43
N PHE A 177 -4.64 27.25 -4.62
CA PHE A 177 -4.73 26.73 -3.25
C PHE A 177 -5.56 27.64 -2.33
N CYS A 178 -6.42 27.05 -1.50
CA CYS A 178 -7.28 27.80 -0.56
C CYS A 178 -6.48 28.45 0.56
N LYS A 179 -5.40 27.78 0.97
CA LYS A 179 -4.46 28.18 2.02
C LYS A 179 -3.05 28.07 1.44
N PRO A 180 -2.10 28.92 1.85
CA PRO A 180 -0.71 28.74 1.47
C PRO A 180 -0.29 27.35 1.94
N GLN A 181 0.05 26.46 0.99
CA GLN A 181 0.52 25.13 1.31
C GLN A 181 1.92 25.29 1.91
N SER A 182 2.10 24.88 3.16
CA SER A 182 3.43 24.68 3.73
C SER A 182 4.20 23.72 2.82
N VAL A 183 5.50 23.95 2.63
CA VAL A 183 6.41 23.11 1.83
C VAL A 183 6.03 21.64 2.02
N ARG A 184 5.77 20.92 0.92
CA ARG A 184 5.34 19.51 0.90
C ARG A 184 6.23 18.72 1.86
N GLN A 185 5.70 18.37 3.02
CA GLN A 185 6.37 17.48 3.95
C GLN A 185 6.35 16.10 3.28
N VAL A 186 7.49 15.70 2.72
CA VAL A 186 7.66 14.36 2.18
C VAL A 186 7.51 13.40 3.35
N GLY A 187 6.52 12.50 3.29
CA GLY A 187 6.24 11.53 4.34
C GLY A 187 7.34 10.49 4.38
N PHE A 188 8.43 10.78 5.09
CA PHE A 188 9.53 9.83 5.31
C PHE A 188 9.17 8.72 6.30
N GLU A 189 7.98 8.73 6.88
CA GLU A 189 7.57 7.75 7.89
C GLU A 189 7.66 6.30 7.39
N TYR A 190 7.16 6.03 6.18
CA TYR A 190 7.20 4.68 5.62
C TYR A 190 8.64 4.26 5.29
N MET A 191 9.39 5.13 4.61
CA MET A 191 10.79 4.90 4.25
C MET A 191 11.66 4.68 5.49
N ASN A 192 11.49 5.50 6.53
CA ASN A 192 12.24 5.38 7.78
C ASN A 192 11.90 4.09 8.51
N ARG A 193 10.62 3.68 8.52
CA ARG A 193 10.21 2.40 9.11
C ARG A 193 10.84 1.22 8.38
N GLU A 194 10.85 1.24 7.05
CA GLU A 194 11.45 0.19 6.24
C GLU A 194 12.97 0.13 6.43
N LEU A 195 13.65 1.27 6.42
CA LEU A 195 15.09 1.37 6.68
C LEU A 195 15.46 0.85 8.08
N LEU A 196 14.68 1.19 9.10
CA LEU A 196 14.88 0.71 10.46
C LEU A 196 14.73 -0.81 10.56
N TRP A 197 13.68 -1.38 9.95
CA TRP A 197 13.47 -2.83 9.99
C TRP A 197 14.55 -3.60 9.24
N HIS A 198 14.99 -3.11 8.07
CA HIS A 198 16.10 -3.71 7.34
C HIS A 198 17.41 -3.63 8.14
N GLY A 199 17.77 -2.46 8.68
CA GLY A 199 18.97 -2.30 9.49
C GLY A 199 18.95 -3.15 10.76
N PHE A 200 17.79 -3.28 11.41
CA PHE A 200 17.63 -4.16 12.56
C PHE A 200 17.80 -5.64 12.20
N ALA A 201 17.27 -6.08 11.05
CA ALA A 201 17.43 -7.46 10.59
C ALA A 201 18.89 -7.79 10.25
N GLU A 202 19.61 -6.90 9.57
CA GLU A 202 21.03 -7.06 9.28
C GLU A 202 21.85 -7.18 10.58
N PHE A 203 21.58 -6.31 11.55
CA PHE A 203 22.21 -6.40 12.88
C PHE A 203 21.92 -7.74 13.57
N LEU A 204 20.67 -8.23 13.53
CA LEU A 204 20.30 -9.49 14.15
C LEU A 204 21.00 -10.69 13.47
N ILE A 205 21.17 -10.66 12.15
CA ILE A 205 21.90 -11.69 11.39
C ILE A 205 23.37 -11.73 11.83
N TYR A 206 24.00 -10.58 12.09
CA TYR A 206 25.37 -10.54 12.61
C TYR A 206 25.48 -10.98 14.07
N LEU A 207 24.46 -10.73 14.89
CA LEU A 207 24.42 -11.21 16.28
C LEU A 207 24.10 -12.70 16.39
N LEU A 208 23.33 -13.27 15.45
CA LEU A 208 22.83 -14.64 15.55
C LEU A 208 23.97 -15.69 15.72
N PRO A 209 25.10 -15.62 14.98
CA PRO A 209 26.23 -16.53 15.20
C PRO A 209 26.97 -16.35 16.52
N LEU A 210 26.86 -15.17 17.16
CA LEU A 210 27.51 -14.88 18.45
C LEU A 210 26.70 -15.45 19.63
N ILE A 211 25.43 -15.78 19.42
CA ILE A 211 24.57 -16.36 20.44
C ILE A 211 24.76 -17.88 20.39
N ASN A 212 25.30 -18.45 21.48
CA ASN A 212 25.35 -19.90 21.63
C ASN A 212 23.93 -20.46 21.85
N LEU A 213 23.26 -20.81 20.75
CA LEU A 213 21.90 -21.33 20.72
C LEU A 213 21.74 -22.60 21.58
N GLN A 214 22.81 -23.38 21.79
CA GLN A 214 22.77 -24.58 22.62
C GLN A 214 22.69 -24.22 24.11
N LYS A 215 23.51 -23.28 24.60
CA LYS A 215 23.42 -22.77 25.98
C LYS A 215 22.07 -22.11 26.24
N LEU A 216 21.59 -21.30 25.29
CA LEU A 216 20.28 -20.66 25.39
C LEU A 216 19.13 -21.67 25.41
N LYS A 217 19.20 -22.73 24.58
CA LYS A 217 18.22 -23.82 24.60
C LYS A 217 18.21 -24.56 25.93
N LEU A 218 19.37 -24.84 26.52
CA LEU A 218 19.49 -25.53 27.82
C LEU A 218 18.98 -24.64 28.98
N THR A 219 19.27 -23.34 28.94
CA THR A 219 18.76 -22.37 29.93
C THR A 219 17.25 -22.18 29.79
N ILE A 220 16.72 -22.08 28.56
CA ILE A 220 15.27 -21.97 28.35
C ILE A 220 14.57 -23.28 28.69
N SER A 221 15.14 -24.45 28.38
CA SER A 221 14.52 -25.73 28.75
C SER A 221 14.52 -25.96 30.25
N SER A 222 15.57 -25.56 30.96
CA SER A 222 15.61 -25.61 32.44
C SER A 222 14.70 -24.57 33.09
N TRP A 223 14.41 -23.46 32.40
CA TRP A 223 13.43 -22.48 32.86
C TRP A 223 11.98 -22.87 32.56
N CYS A 224 11.72 -23.54 31.44
CA CYS A 224 10.38 -24.00 31.04
C CYS A 224 9.99 -25.37 31.62
N LEU A 225 10.94 -26.20 32.06
CA LEU A 225 10.66 -27.48 32.72
C LEU A 225 11.08 -27.39 34.20
N PRO A 226 10.13 -27.36 35.15
CA PRO A 226 10.46 -27.51 36.56
C PRO A 226 11.08 -28.89 36.77
N ILE A 227 12.20 -28.89 37.49
CA ILE A 227 13.04 -30.02 37.89
C ILE A 227 12.18 -31.23 38.31
N ALA A 228 12.05 -32.22 37.42
CA ALA A 228 11.60 -33.56 37.79
C ALA A 228 12.82 -34.33 38.34
N GLY A 229 12.70 -34.77 39.57
CA GLY A 229 13.78 -35.16 40.46
C GLY A 229 14.69 -36.29 39.99
N LEU A 230 15.90 -36.22 40.55
CA LEU A 230 16.96 -37.21 40.58
C LEU A 230 16.40 -38.60 40.96
N SER A 231 16.22 -39.50 39.98
CA SER A 231 16.09 -40.94 40.26
C SER A 231 17.42 -41.62 39.95
N ASN A 232 18.21 -41.80 41.02
CA ASN A 232 19.42 -42.59 41.04
C ASN A 232 19.03 -44.07 40.85
N SER A 233 19.15 -44.61 39.64
CA SER A 233 18.97 -46.05 39.39
C SER A 233 20.15 -46.59 38.61
N GLU A 234 20.98 -47.37 39.29
CA GLU A 234 22.23 -47.97 38.81
C GLU A 234 22.03 -49.05 37.71
N ASN A 235 20.80 -49.24 37.21
CA ASN A 235 20.46 -50.21 36.15
C ASN A 235 20.37 -49.60 34.72
N THR A 236 20.73 -48.33 34.51
CA THR A 236 20.52 -47.61 33.23
C THR A 236 21.74 -47.55 32.30
N LEU A 237 22.89 -48.16 32.67
CA LEU A 237 24.11 -48.15 31.85
C LEU A 237 23.91 -48.80 30.46
N ALA A 238 23.03 -49.81 30.35
CA ALA A 238 22.71 -50.46 29.08
C ALA A 238 21.67 -49.67 28.24
N ALA A 239 20.88 -48.80 28.86
CA ALA A 239 19.83 -48.02 28.18
C ALA A 239 20.39 -46.73 27.55
N HIS A 240 21.36 -46.08 28.20
CA HIS A 240 21.95 -44.82 27.73
C HIS A 240 22.99 -44.98 26.61
N CYS A 241 23.33 -46.22 26.23
CA CYS A 241 24.25 -46.52 25.12
C CYS A 241 23.55 -46.64 23.75
N LYS A 242 22.22 -46.47 23.68
CA LYS A 242 21.46 -46.69 22.44
C LYS A 242 21.38 -45.48 21.51
N GLU A 243 21.50 -44.27 22.06
CA GLU A 243 21.40 -43.00 21.33
C GLU A 243 22.52 -42.04 21.72
N CYS A 244 22.97 -41.25 20.75
CA CYS A 244 23.90 -40.16 20.97
C CYS A 244 23.20 -39.02 21.71
N SER A 245 23.79 -38.57 22.82
CA SER A 245 23.20 -37.50 23.64
C SER A 245 23.27 -36.09 23.00
N LEU A 246 23.78 -35.97 21.77
CA LEU A 246 23.84 -34.72 20.99
C LEU A 246 22.92 -34.74 19.77
N CYS A 247 22.96 -35.79 18.94
CA CYS A 247 22.13 -35.89 17.72
C CYS A 247 20.87 -36.75 17.88
N GLY A 248 20.76 -37.55 18.94
CA GLY A 248 19.62 -38.47 19.17
C GLY A 248 19.62 -39.72 18.27
N GLU A 249 20.64 -39.90 17.43
CA GLU A 249 20.77 -41.07 16.55
C GLU A 249 21.71 -42.13 17.12
N TRP A 250 21.78 -43.30 16.48
CA TRP A 250 22.68 -44.37 16.88
C TRP A 250 24.15 -43.93 16.78
N PRO A 251 24.97 -44.12 17.83
CA PRO A 251 26.28 -43.47 17.90
C PRO A 251 27.30 -44.05 16.91
N THR A 252 27.77 -43.21 15.99
CA THR A 252 28.90 -43.53 15.10
C THR A 252 30.22 -43.32 15.83
N MET A 253 30.98 -44.41 16.00
CA MET A 253 32.23 -44.45 16.77
C MET A 253 32.02 -43.91 18.21
N PRO A 254 31.38 -44.69 19.10
CA PRO A 254 30.90 -44.22 20.40
C PRO A 254 32.05 -43.78 21.31
N HIS A 255 31.93 -42.58 21.86
CA HIS A 255 32.86 -41.99 22.82
C HIS A 255 32.13 -41.53 24.08
N THR A 256 32.87 -41.53 25.19
CA THR A 256 32.45 -41.03 26.49
C THR A 256 33.41 -39.94 26.95
N VAL A 257 32.94 -39.15 27.90
CA VAL A 257 33.60 -37.90 28.34
C VAL A 257 34.00 -37.95 29.82
N GLY A 258 33.95 -39.14 30.43
CA GLY A 258 34.01 -39.31 31.89
C GLY A 258 32.63 -39.35 32.58
N CYS A 259 31.54 -39.33 31.82
CA CYS A 259 30.18 -39.61 32.29
C CYS A 259 29.61 -40.87 31.64
N SER A 260 28.47 -41.37 32.13
CA SER A 260 27.77 -42.56 31.62
C SER A 260 27.03 -42.35 30.28
N HIS A 261 27.11 -41.15 29.69
CA HIS A 261 26.43 -40.81 28.43
C HIS A 261 27.31 -41.07 27.21
N VAL A 262 26.70 -41.61 26.15
CA VAL A 262 27.39 -41.93 24.89
C VAL A 262 27.17 -40.83 23.84
N PHE A 263 28.22 -40.56 23.07
CA PHE A 263 28.25 -39.58 21.99
C PHE A 263 28.89 -40.16 20.73
N CYS A 264 28.51 -39.69 19.55
CA CYS A 264 29.29 -39.93 18.33
C CYS A 264 30.61 -39.17 18.42
N TYR A 265 31.70 -39.75 17.93
CA TYR A 265 33.00 -39.07 17.87
C TYR A 265 32.92 -37.69 17.20
N TYR A 266 32.28 -37.62 16.03
CA TYR A 266 32.18 -36.37 15.28
C TYR A 266 31.33 -35.32 16.00
N CYS A 267 30.23 -35.73 16.64
CA CYS A 267 29.38 -34.82 17.39
C CYS A 267 30.11 -34.21 18.57
N ILE A 268 30.85 -35.01 19.34
CA ILE A 268 31.57 -34.47 20.48
C ILE A 268 32.80 -33.67 20.08
N LYS A 269 33.53 -34.13 19.05
CA LYS A 269 34.73 -33.44 18.56
C LYS A 269 34.38 -32.07 17.97
N SER A 270 33.27 -31.94 17.24
CA SER A 270 32.83 -30.66 16.69
C SER A 270 32.41 -29.67 17.77
N ASN A 271 31.68 -30.13 18.81
CA ASN A 271 31.28 -29.27 19.93
C ASN A 271 32.47 -28.87 20.80
N TYR A 272 33.44 -29.77 21.02
CA TYR A 272 34.67 -29.46 21.75
C TYR A 272 35.59 -28.47 21.00
N LEU A 273 35.60 -28.52 19.66
CA LEU A 273 36.31 -27.51 18.85
C LEU A 273 35.64 -26.13 18.89
N PHE A 274 34.31 -26.09 19.08
CA PHE A 274 33.55 -24.85 19.16
C PHE A 274 33.57 -24.23 20.56
N ASP A 275 33.54 -25.06 21.62
CA ASP A 275 33.57 -24.63 23.02
C ASP A 275 34.57 -25.51 23.80
N MET A 276 35.68 -24.90 24.25
CA MET A 276 36.71 -25.59 25.04
C MET A 276 36.18 -26.06 26.41
N TYR A 277 35.08 -25.48 26.90
CA TYR A 277 34.41 -25.84 28.15
C TYR A 277 33.08 -26.55 27.91
N PHE A 278 33.02 -27.39 26.87
CA PHE A 278 31.82 -28.19 26.60
C PHE A 278 31.47 -29.07 27.80
N THR A 279 30.22 -28.97 28.26
CA THR A 279 29.65 -29.80 29.33
C THR A 279 28.64 -30.77 28.75
N CYS A 280 28.53 -31.98 29.31
CA CYS A 280 27.50 -32.92 28.89
C CYS A 280 26.09 -32.30 29.04
N PRO A 281 25.24 -32.31 27.99
CA PRO A 281 23.91 -31.70 28.04
C PRO A 281 22.92 -32.42 28.97
N LYS A 282 23.18 -33.68 29.35
CA LYS A 282 22.31 -34.49 30.23
C LYS A 282 22.71 -34.43 31.72
N CYS A 283 24.01 -34.34 32.05
CA CYS A 283 24.48 -34.34 33.43
C CYS A 283 25.37 -33.15 33.84
N GLY A 284 25.72 -32.26 32.92
CA GLY A 284 26.55 -31.08 33.21
C GLY A 284 28.03 -31.36 33.50
N SER A 285 28.50 -32.61 33.38
CA SER A 285 29.91 -32.96 33.63
C SER A 285 30.84 -32.34 32.59
N GLU A 286 31.96 -31.77 33.04
CA GLU A 286 33.00 -31.19 32.18
C GLU A 286 33.81 -32.26 31.44
N VAL A 287 34.30 -31.91 30.24
CA VAL A 287 35.11 -32.80 29.42
C VAL A 287 36.52 -32.91 29.99
N HIS A 288 36.82 -34.00 30.71
CA HIS A 288 38.19 -34.27 31.17
C HIS A 288 39.03 -35.08 30.15
N GLY A 289 38.39 -35.74 29.17
CA GLY A 289 39.08 -36.44 28.10
C GLY A 289 38.14 -37.30 27.26
N LEU A 290 38.39 -37.34 25.95
CA LEU A 290 37.64 -38.18 25.00
C LEU A 290 38.15 -39.62 25.09
N GLN A 291 37.31 -40.53 25.59
CA GLN A 291 37.65 -41.95 25.63
C GLN A 291 36.72 -42.75 24.71
N PRO A 292 37.27 -43.61 23.82
CA PRO A 292 36.45 -44.52 23.04
C PRO A 292 35.75 -45.50 24.00
N LEU A 293 34.46 -45.76 23.76
CA LEU A 293 33.71 -46.73 24.54
C LEU A 293 34.29 -48.13 24.25
N LYS A 294 35.05 -48.68 25.21
CA LYS A 294 35.58 -50.04 25.10
C LYS A 294 34.44 -51.02 25.37
N TYR A 295 34.04 -51.78 24.36
CA TYR A 295 33.16 -52.92 24.58
C TYR A 295 33.94 -53.97 25.39
N LYS A 296 33.29 -54.65 26.36
CA LYS A 296 33.71 -55.99 26.81
C LYS A 296 32.82 -57.00 26.07
N ILE A 297 33.37 -57.73 25.10
CA ILE A 297 32.67 -58.87 24.47
C ILE A 297 33.31 -60.04 25.20
N GLU A 298 32.64 -60.50 26.24
CA GLU A 298 32.80 -61.88 26.66
C GLU A 298 31.92 -62.69 25.71
N MET A 299 32.55 -63.38 24.76
CA MET A 299 31.86 -64.43 24.01
C MET A 299 31.77 -65.64 24.94
N THR A 300 30.63 -65.81 25.62
CA THR A 300 30.23 -67.14 26.08
C THR A 300 29.93 -67.96 24.83
N GLU A 301 30.92 -68.74 24.40
CA GLU A 301 30.76 -69.80 23.40
C GLU A 301 29.72 -70.82 23.90
N LEU A 302 28.80 -71.18 23.01
CA LEU A 302 27.82 -72.27 23.15
C LEU A 302 28.32 -73.48 22.36
#